data_AF-H8GR08-F1
#
_entry.id   AF-H8GR08-F1
#
_cell.length_a   1.000
_cell.length_b   1.000
_cell.length_c   1.000
_cell.angle_alpha   90.00
_cell.angle_beta   90.00
_cell.angle_gamma   90.00
#
_symmetry.space_group_name_H-M   'P 1'
#
loop_
_entity.id
_entity.type
_entity.pdbx_description
1 polymer ?
#
loop_
_entity_poly.entity_id
_entity_poly.type
_entity_poly.pdbx_seq_one_letter_code
_entity_poly.pdbx_strand_id
1 'polypeptide(L)'
;MNKIALTHSADIYQKATPVLHIQGIGGKRWKRNVAKGGRIGPWLQAEYSILNTKVWEARIPCLYLVGGADGKIRYVGISRNRMKDRWRVSPAYDAETMIRLPENQLFHSQCWKQIERETEVNRNATFEVRCINADQLLPLLERMGPPLSAFTALRGDGEGIVAGVERWLCNNKSGELVSWNIAMTA
;
A
#
# COMPACT_ATOMS: atom_id res chain seq x y z
N MET A 1 -8.21 -4.65 22.10
CA MET A 1 -7.89 -4.90 20.67
C MET A 1 -9.11 -5.52 20.00
N ASN A 2 -9.62 -4.94 18.91
CA ASN A 2 -10.84 -5.41 18.26
C ASN A 2 -10.56 -6.68 17.43
N LYS A 3 -10.83 -7.87 17.99
CA LYS A 3 -10.59 -9.17 17.32
C LYS A 3 -11.37 -9.31 16.00
N ILE A 4 -12.55 -8.72 15.94
CA ILE A 4 -13.38 -8.71 14.72
C ILE A 4 -12.68 -7.90 13.63
N ALA A 5 -12.13 -6.73 13.99
CA ALA A 5 -11.41 -5.91 13.03
C ALA A 5 -10.20 -6.62 12.42
N LEU A 6 -9.41 -7.30 13.25
CA LEU A 6 -8.28 -8.10 12.78
C LEU A 6 -8.72 -9.22 11.84
N THR A 7 -9.75 -9.98 12.24
CA THR A 7 -10.29 -11.08 11.43
C THR A 7 -10.75 -10.59 10.06
N HIS A 8 -11.61 -9.56 10.02
CA HIS A 8 -12.10 -9.04 8.75
C HIS A 8 -11.00 -8.39 7.90
N SER A 9 -10.04 -7.69 8.52
CA SER A 9 -8.91 -7.13 7.78
C SER A 9 -8.03 -8.23 7.15
N ALA A 10 -7.82 -9.34 7.86
CA ALA A 10 -7.09 -10.49 7.34
C ALA A 10 -7.84 -11.15 6.17
N ASP A 11 -9.17 -11.31 6.29
CA ASP A 11 -10.01 -11.84 5.21
C ASP A 11 -9.96 -10.94 3.96
N ILE A 12 -10.03 -9.61 4.14
CA ILE A 12 -9.87 -8.63 3.05
C ILE A 12 -8.50 -8.79 2.40
N TYR A 13 -7.43 -8.85 3.19
CA TYR A 13 -6.07 -9.00 2.70
C TYR A 13 -5.86 -10.32 1.94
N GLN A 14 -6.39 -11.42 2.46
CA GLN A 14 -6.30 -12.73 1.83
C GLN A 14 -7.07 -12.81 0.51
N LYS A 15 -8.22 -12.11 0.41
CA LYS A 15 -9.00 -12.02 -0.84
C LYS A 15 -8.46 -11.00 -1.84
N ALA A 16 -7.68 -10.02 -1.37
CA ALA A 16 -7.03 -9.06 -2.25
C ALA A 16 -5.99 -9.73 -3.16
N THR A 17 -5.87 -9.24 -4.38
CA THR A 17 -4.93 -9.76 -5.38
C THR A 17 -3.53 -9.23 -5.09
N PRO A 18 -2.49 -10.07 -4.94
CA PRO A 18 -1.11 -9.62 -4.89
C PRO A 18 -0.71 -8.89 -6.18
N VAL A 19 -0.10 -7.71 -6.04
CA VAL A 19 0.26 -6.86 -7.19
C VAL A 19 1.74 -6.50 -7.21
N LEU A 20 2.35 -6.32 -6.05
CA LEU A 20 3.75 -5.89 -5.91
C LEU A 20 4.37 -6.59 -4.71
N HIS A 21 5.57 -7.13 -4.90
CA HIS A 21 6.39 -7.69 -3.83
C HIS A 21 7.70 -6.89 -3.76
N ILE A 22 8.03 -6.40 -2.57
CA ILE A 22 9.28 -5.73 -2.26
C ILE A 22 10.11 -6.72 -1.45
N GLN A 23 11.17 -7.23 -2.09
CA GLN A 23 11.99 -8.34 -1.60
C GLN A 23 13.18 -7.86 -0.77
N GLY A 24 13.61 -6.61 -0.99
CA GLY A 24 14.73 -6.04 -0.27
C GLY A 24 14.78 -4.53 -0.43
N ILE A 25 15.34 -3.87 0.58
CA ILE A 25 15.59 -2.43 0.59
C ILE A 25 17.04 -2.24 1.00
N GLY A 26 17.81 -1.48 0.20
CA GLY A 26 19.23 -1.31 0.48
C GLY A 26 19.99 -0.61 -0.64
N GLY A 27 21.28 -0.96 -0.77
CA GLY A 27 22.17 -0.41 -1.79
C GLY A 27 22.49 1.07 -1.57
N LYS A 28 22.83 1.76 -2.68
CA LYS A 28 23.13 3.20 -2.66
C LYS A 28 21.86 4.01 -2.50
N ARG A 29 21.96 5.17 -1.87
CA ARG A 29 20.83 6.09 -1.82
C ARG A 29 20.61 6.80 -3.17
N TRP A 30 19.36 7.08 -3.48
CA TRP A 30 18.95 7.74 -4.71
C TRP A 30 18.04 8.93 -4.46
N LYS A 31 18.01 9.86 -5.41
CA LYS A 31 17.14 11.04 -5.43
C LYS A 31 16.24 11.01 -6.66
N ARG A 32 15.03 11.55 -6.52
CA ARG A 32 14.14 11.88 -7.62
C ARG A 32 14.56 13.21 -8.23
N ASN A 33 14.55 13.28 -9.55
CA ASN A 33 14.74 14.54 -10.27
C ASN A 33 13.43 15.32 -10.31
N VAL A 34 13.09 15.97 -9.19
CA VAL A 34 11.94 16.89 -9.06
C VAL A 34 12.44 18.22 -8.48
N ALA A 35 11.84 19.33 -8.93
CA ALA A 35 12.37 20.67 -8.68
C ALA A 35 12.53 21.02 -7.18
N LYS A 36 11.53 20.71 -6.33
CA LYS A 36 11.54 20.95 -4.87
C LYS A 36 10.62 19.95 -4.12
N GLY A 37 10.85 19.77 -2.82
CA GLY A 37 9.90 19.15 -1.87
C GLY A 37 10.36 17.84 -1.21
N GLY A 38 9.64 17.42 -0.17
CA GLY A 38 9.98 16.25 0.67
C GLY A 38 9.91 14.87 0.00
N ARG A 39 9.72 14.82 -1.32
CA ARG A 39 9.72 13.60 -2.14
C ARG A 39 11.06 13.38 -2.87
N ILE A 40 11.99 14.32 -2.78
CA ILE A 40 13.27 14.28 -3.50
C ILE A 40 14.14 13.09 -3.04
N GLY A 41 14.17 12.78 -1.74
CA GLY A 41 15.12 11.82 -1.18
C GLY A 41 16.16 12.51 -0.30
N PRO A 42 17.24 11.82 0.09
CA PRO A 42 17.71 10.55 -0.46
C PRO A 42 16.96 9.32 0.08
N TRP A 43 16.62 8.38 -0.80
CA TRP A 43 15.91 7.13 -0.51
C TRP A 43 16.79 5.90 -0.74
N LEU A 44 16.56 4.80 -0.03
CA LEU A 44 17.14 3.49 -0.33
C LEU A 44 16.51 2.90 -1.60
N GLN A 45 17.31 2.12 -2.34
CA GLN A 45 16.83 1.37 -3.50
C GLN A 45 16.01 0.18 -3.04
N ALA A 46 15.11 -0.28 -3.92
CA ALA A 46 14.31 -1.46 -3.69
C ALA A 46 14.59 -2.54 -4.72
N GLU A 47 14.68 -3.77 -4.25
CA GLU A 47 14.47 -4.97 -5.06
C GLU A 47 12.98 -5.31 -5.01
N TYR A 48 12.32 -5.31 -6.17
CA TYR A 48 10.88 -5.50 -6.24
C TYR A 48 10.43 -6.18 -7.53
N SER A 49 9.26 -6.81 -7.47
CA SER A 49 8.60 -7.45 -8.59
C SER A 49 7.14 -7.03 -8.67
N ILE A 50 6.68 -6.63 -9.86
CA ILE A 50 5.25 -6.44 -10.14
C ILE A 50 4.66 -7.80 -10.48
N LEU A 51 3.83 -8.34 -9.59
CA LEU A 51 3.30 -9.71 -9.69
C LEU A 51 2.10 -9.82 -10.63
N ASN A 52 1.32 -8.75 -10.75
CA ASN A 52 0.12 -8.73 -11.59
C ASN A 52 0.01 -7.42 -12.35
N THR A 53 0.61 -7.38 -13.54
CA THR A 53 0.62 -6.19 -14.40
C THR A 53 -0.78 -5.72 -14.79
N LYS A 54 -1.73 -6.67 -15.00
CA LYS A 54 -3.12 -6.31 -15.33
C LYS A 54 -3.77 -5.47 -14.24
N VAL A 55 -3.65 -5.88 -12.98
CA VAL A 55 -4.19 -5.12 -11.84
C VAL A 55 -3.36 -3.85 -11.58
N TRP A 56 -2.04 -3.92 -11.75
CA TRP A 56 -1.14 -2.77 -11.60
C TRP A 56 -1.50 -1.59 -12.51
N GLU A 57 -1.92 -1.89 -13.74
CA GLU A 57 -2.24 -0.92 -14.79
C GLU A 57 -3.74 -0.61 -14.93
N ALA A 58 -4.61 -1.39 -14.29
CA ALA A 58 -6.06 -1.21 -14.35
C ALA A 58 -6.46 0.19 -13.86
N ARG A 59 -7.37 0.84 -14.61
CA ARG A 59 -7.97 2.14 -14.24
C ARG A 59 -9.29 1.94 -13.51
N ILE A 60 -9.21 1.32 -12.33
CA ILE A 60 -10.40 0.98 -11.54
C ILE A 60 -10.13 1.40 -10.09
N PRO A 61 -11.09 2.06 -9.41
CA PRO A 61 -10.96 2.33 -8.00
C PRO A 61 -10.68 1.05 -7.20
N CYS A 62 -9.64 1.07 -6.38
CA CYS A 62 -9.32 -0.06 -5.52
C CYS A 62 -8.78 0.36 -4.15
N LEU A 63 -9.06 -0.50 -3.17
CA LEU A 63 -8.36 -0.51 -1.89
C LEU A 63 -7.05 -1.26 -2.09
N TYR A 64 -5.93 -0.71 -1.62
CA TYR A 64 -4.67 -1.43 -1.55
C TYR A 64 -4.15 -1.49 -0.12
N LEU A 65 -3.55 -2.63 0.22
CA LEU A 65 -3.02 -2.95 1.53
C LEU A 65 -1.55 -3.31 1.40
N VAL A 66 -0.74 -2.88 2.36
CA VAL A 66 0.67 -3.28 2.48
C VAL A 66 0.78 -4.21 3.67
N GLY A 67 1.16 -5.46 3.44
CA GLY A 67 1.47 -6.43 4.48
C GLY A 67 2.96 -6.63 4.63
N GLY A 68 3.42 -6.90 5.85
CA GLY A 68 4.76 -7.44 6.12
C GLY A 68 4.74 -8.96 6.09
N ALA A 69 5.92 -9.59 5.96
CA ALA A 69 6.06 -11.06 6.02
C ALA A 69 5.64 -11.67 7.37
N ASP A 70 5.56 -10.88 8.43
CA ASP A 70 5.06 -11.27 9.74
C ASP A 70 3.52 -11.31 9.83
N GLY A 71 2.82 -11.10 8.72
CA GLY A 71 1.37 -11.21 8.62
C GLY A 71 0.60 -9.96 9.04
N LYS A 72 1.26 -8.90 9.52
CA LYS A 72 0.56 -7.67 9.91
C LYS A 72 0.36 -6.73 8.73
N ILE A 73 -0.83 -6.13 8.68
CA ILE A 73 -1.17 -5.12 7.68
C ILE A 73 -0.62 -3.79 8.17
N ARG A 74 0.39 -3.27 7.47
CA ARG A 74 1.10 -2.04 7.83
C ARG A 74 0.38 -0.79 7.38
N TYR A 75 -0.19 -0.81 6.18
CA TYR A 75 -0.79 0.37 5.55
C TYR A 75 -2.01 -0.01 4.73
N VAL A 76 -2.95 0.92 4.64
CA VAL A 76 -4.08 0.88 3.71
C VAL A 76 -4.20 2.19 2.96
N GLY A 77 -4.61 2.15 1.70
CA GLY A 77 -4.99 3.35 0.96
C GLY A 77 -5.90 3.05 -0.20
N ILE A 78 -6.40 4.09 -0.86
CA ILE A 78 -7.20 3.97 -2.08
C ILE A 78 -6.45 4.49 -3.31
N SER A 79 -6.59 3.79 -4.44
CA SER A 79 -6.33 4.36 -5.75
C SER A 79 -7.65 4.63 -6.44
N ARG A 80 -7.83 5.83 -6.98
CA ARG A 80 -8.97 6.19 -7.85
C ARG A 80 -8.71 5.87 -9.33
N ASN A 81 -7.46 5.56 -9.66
CA ASN A 81 -7.01 5.35 -11.03
C ASN A 81 -6.19 4.05 -11.08
N ARG A 82 -4.86 4.12 -11.22
CA ARG A 82 -4.00 2.95 -11.32
C ARG A 82 -3.14 2.76 -10.09
N MET A 83 -2.74 1.52 -9.80
CA MET A 83 -1.79 1.24 -8.71
C MET A 83 -0.42 1.87 -8.97
N LYS A 84 0.04 1.86 -10.23
CA LYS A 84 1.30 2.52 -10.66
C LYS A 84 1.35 4.04 -10.40
N ASP A 85 0.19 4.69 -10.26
CA ASP A 85 0.14 6.13 -9.96
C ASP A 85 0.36 6.42 -8.46
N ARG A 86 0.04 5.43 -7.60
CA ARG A 86 0.31 5.45 -6.15
C ARG A 86 1.72 4.98 -5.84
N TRP A 87 2.10 3.83 -6.38
CA TRP A 87 3.43 3.23 -6.27
C TRP A 87 4.22 3.53 -7.54
N ARG A 88 4.92 4.66 -7.54
CA ARG A 88 5.53 5.19 -8.76
C ARG A 88 6.89 4.56 -8.99
N VAL A 89 7.09 4.05 -10.19
CA VAL A 89 8.41 3.71 -10.73
C VAL A 89 8.94 4.96 -11.44
N SER A 90 10.03 5.53 -10.94
CA SER A 90 10.58 6.81 -11.44
C SER A 90 12.04 6.67 -11.82
N PRO A 91 12.53 7.46 -12.80
CA PRO A 91 13.96 7.65 -13.01
C PRO A 91 14.63 8.05 -11.69
N ALA A 92 15.68 7.34 -11.34
CA ALA A 92 16.43 7.51 -10.12
C ALA A 92 17.83 8.02 -10.43
N TYR A 93 18.35 8.87 -9.56
CA TYR A 93 19.68 9.45 -9.68
C TYR A 93 20.44 9.14 -8.40
N ASP A 94 21.70 8.78 -8.51
CA ASP A 94 22.57 8.57 -7.36
C ASP A 94 22.58 9.83 -6.48
N ALA A 95 22.40 9.66 -5.17
CA ALA A 95 22.15 10.77 -4.27
C ALA A 95 23.35 11.73 -4.11
N GLU A 96 24.56 11.25 -4.38
CA GLU A 96 25.82 11.99 -4.21
C GLU A 96 26.24 12.61 -5.53
N THR A 97 26.27 11.80 -6.59
CA THR A 97 26.81 12.19 -7.90
C THR A 97 25.78 12.79 -8.84
N MET A 98 24.48 12.62 -8.55
CA MET A 98 23.37 12.99 -9.44
C MET A 98 23.45 12.33 -10.83
N ILE A 99 24.25 11.27 -10.98
CA ILE A 99 24.27 10.45 -12.19
C ILE A 99 23.03 9.55 -12.18
N ARG A 100 22.37 9.43 -13.33
CA ARG A 100 21.18 8.58 -13.47
C ARG A 100 21.55 7.11 -13.20
N LEU A 101 20.79 6.44 -12.35
CA LEU A 101 20.93 5.01 -12.11
C LEU A 101 20.41 4.21 -13.32
N PRO A 102 20.97 3.02 -13.59
CA PRO A 102 20.51 2.17 -14.69
C PRO A 102 19.03 1.79 -14.56
N GLU A 103 18.58 1.58 -13.33
CA GLU A 103 17.23 1.13 -13.01
C GLU A 103 16.35 2.26 -12.47
N ASN A 104 15.08 2.20 -12.84
CA ASN A 104 14.07 3.05 -12.23
C ASN A 104 13.70 2.50 -10.85
N GLN A 105 13.54 3.39 -9.88
CA GLN A 105 13.25 3.01 -8.50
C GLN A 105 11.78 3.20 -8.17
N LEU A 106 11.28 2.29 -7.35
CA LEU A 106 9.93 2.31 -6.79
C LEU A 106 9.85 3.36 -5.67
N PHE A 107 8.71 4.04 -5.55
CA PHE A 107 8.47 4.98 -4.47
C PHE A 107 6.99 5.13 -4.12
N HIS A 108 6.69 5.14 -2.83
CA HIS A 108 5.37 5.48 -2.29
C HIS A 108 5.50 6.55 -1.21
N SER A 109 4.85 7.71 -1.38
CA SER A 109 5.13 8.88 -0.55
C SER A 109 4.83 8.70 0.94
N GLN A 110 3.89 7.82 1.29
CA GLN A 110 3.54 7.54 2.70
C GLN A 110 4.28 6.33 3.27
N CYS A 111 4.57 5.33 2.44
CA CYS A 111 5.12 4.06 2.94
C CYS A 111 6.64 4.06 2.96
N TRP A 112 7.32 4.78 2.05
CA TRP A 112 8.75 4.58 1.84
C TRP A 112 9.60 4.84 3.09
N LYS A 113 9.32 5.93 3.81
CA LYS A 113 10.01 6.24 5.07
C LYS A 113 9.79 5.17 6.14
N GLN A 114 8.61 4.55 6.18
CA GLN A 114 8.31 3.51 7.16
C GLN A 114 8.96 2.19 6.78
N ILE A 115 8.98 1.87 5.49
CA ILE A 115 9.71 0.73 4.92
C ILE A 115 11.21 0.83 5.26
N GLU A 116 11.84 2.00 5.06
CA GLU A 116 13.25 2.20 5.42
C GLU A 116 13.50 1.98 6.92
N ARG A 117 12.67 2.58 7.78
CA ARG A 117 12.77 2.42 9.25
C ARG A 117 12.60 0.97 9.69
N GLU A 118 11.62 0.26 9.12
CA GLU A 118 11.42 -1.15 9.45
C GLU A 118 12.58 -2.01 8.96
N THR A 119 13.18 -1.67 7.81
CA THR A 119 14.37 -2.34 7.29
C THR A 119 15.63 -2.08 8.14
N GLU A 120 15.75 -0.88 8.72
CA GLU A 120 16.84 -0.56 9.66
C GLU A 120 16.82 -1.48 10.89
N VAL A 121 15.62 -1.86 11.36
CA VAL A 121 15.44 -2.79 12.48
C VAL A 121 15.55 -4.24 12.03
N ASN A 122 14.98 -4.59 10.88
CA ASN A 122 15.00 -5.92 10.30
C ASN A 122 15.41 -5.86 8.82
N ARG A 123 16.69 -6.15 8.54
CA ARG A 123 17.23 -6.10 7.17
C ARG A 123 16.62 -7.10 6.19
N ASN A 124 15.93 -8.12 6.70
CA ASN A 124 15.25 -9.14 5.90
C ASN A 124 13.74 -8.86 5.79
N ALA A 125 13.27 -7.67 6.18
CA ALA A 125 11.88 -7.31 6.04
C ALA A 125 11.47 -7.27 4.56
N THR A 126 10.42 -8.03 4.22
CA THR A 126 9.78 -8.00 2.90
C THR A 126 8.35 -7.49 3.04
N PHE A 127 7.85 -6.91 1.95
CA PHE A 127 6.53 -6.29 1.93
C PHE A 127 5.75 -6.71 0.69
N GLU A 128 4.47 -7.04 0.88
CA GLU A 128 3.58 -7.38 -0.22
C GLU A 128 2.41 -6.39 -0.27
N VAL A 129 2.21 -5.80 -1.45
CA VAL A 129 1.10 -4.92 -1.74
C VAL A 129 0.02 -5.70 -2.49
N ARG A 130 -1.16 -5.72 -1.90
CA ARG A 130 -2.35 -6.34 -2.49
C ARG A 130 -3.40 -5.27 -2.82
N CYS A 131 -4.23 -5.50 -3.83
CA CYS A 131 -5.32 -4.62 -4.23
C CYS A 131 -6.63 -5.41 -4.38
N ILE A 132 -7.73 -4.81 -3.97
CA ILE A 132 -9.09 -5.35 -4.09
C ILE A 132 -10.02 -4.23 -4.57
N ASN A 133 -10.76 -4.49 -5.65
CA ASN A 133 -11.74 -3.55 -6.16
C ASN A 133 -13.12 -3.76 -5.53
N ALA A 134 -14.08 -2.88 -5.83
CA ALA A 134 -15.42 -2.96 -5.27
C ALA A 134 -16.16 -4.27 -5.62
N ASP A 135 -15.99 -4.77 -6.85
CA ASP A 135 -16.65 -6.02 -7.31
C ASP A 135 -16.21 -7.23 -6.48
N GLN A 136 -14.93 -7.29 -6.13
CA GLN A 136 -14.37 -8.33 -5.25
C GLN A 136 -14.73 -8.10 -3.78
N LEU A 137 -14.81 -6.84 -3.35
CA LEU A 137 -15.02 -6.47 -1.96
C LEU A 137 -16.49 -6.62 -1.53
N LEU A 138 -17.45 -6.28 -2.38
CA LEU A 138 -18.89 -6.31 -2.06
C LEU A 138 -19.37 -7.67 -1.51
N PRO A 139 -19.14 -8.82 -2.18
CA PRO A 139 -19.54 -10.13 -1.66
C PRO A 139 -18.86 -10.51 -0.34
N LEU A 140 -17.69 -9.92 -0.06
CA LEU A 140 -17.00 -10.09 1.20
C LEU A 140 -17.70 -9.30 2.31
N LEU A 141 -18.01 -8.03 2.06
CA LEU A 141 -18.70 -7.16 3.02
C LEU A 141 -20.09 -7.68 3.40
N GLU A 142 -20.84 -8.21 2.44
CA GLU A 142 -22.15 -8.84 2.70
C GLU A 142 -22.04 -9.98 3.73
N ARG A 143 -21.05 -10.85 3.56
CA ARG A 143 -20.82 -12.00 4.45
C ARG A 143 -20.27 -11.62 5.82
N MET A 144 -19.53 -10.53 5.91
CA MET A 144 -18.96 -10.04 7.18
C MET A 144 -20.04 -9.49 8.12
N GLY A 145 -21.19 -9.07 7.59
CA GLY A 145 -22.25 -8.48 8.39
C GLY A 145 -21.90 -7.09 8.93
N PRO A 146 -22.73 -6.53 9.83
CA PRO A 146 -22.52 -5.18 10.35
C PRO A 146 -21.22 -5.06 11.18
N PRO A 147 -20.53 -3.90 11.14
CA PRO A 147 -20.90 -2.69 10.40
C PRO A 147 -20.46 -2.69 8.93
N LEU A 148 -19.62 -3.64 8.50
CA LEU A 148 -19.02 -3.63 7.16
C LEU A 148 -20.05 -3.85 6.05
N SER A 149 -21.07 -4.68 6.29
CA SER A 149 -22.15 -4.90 5.33
C SER A 149 -22.95 -3.62 5.04
N ALA A 150 -22.93 -2.60 5.91
CA ALA A 150 -23.63 -1.34 5.64
C ALA A 150 -23.09 -0.62 4.40
N PHE A 151 -21.82 -0.83 4.04
CA PHE A 151 -21.24 -0.25 2.83
C PHE A 151 -21.81 -0.83 1.53
N THR A 152 -22.56 -1.94 1.58
CA THR A 152 -23.25 -2.47 0.39
C THR A 152 -24.36 -1.56 -0.10
N ALA A 153 -24.83 -0.62 0.73
CA ALA A 153 -25.74 0.45 0.32
C ALA A 153 -25.12 1.38 -0.75
N LEU A 154 -23.78 1.40 -0.87
CA LEU A 154 -23.04 2.15 -1.89
C LEU A 154 -22.83 1.35 -3.19
N ARG A 155 -23.59 0.26 -3.41
CA ARG A 155 -23.48 -0.54 -4.65
C ARG A 155 -23.62 0.36 -5.88
N GLY A 156 -22.68 0.21 -6.82
CA GLY A 156 -22.58 1.07 -8.01
C GLY A 156 -21.62 2.24 -7.82
N ASP A 157 -21.27 2.61 -6.59
CA ASP A 157 -20.21 3.57 -6.27
C ASP A 157 -18.95 2.83 -5.78
N GLY A 158 -18.15 2.37 -6.74
CA GLY A 158 -16.93 1.61 -6.43
C GLY A 158 -15.90 2.39 -5.63
N GLU A 159 -15.80 3.71 -5.82
CA GLU A 159 -14.92 4.57 -5.02
C GLU A 159 -15.43 4.70 -3.58
N GLY A 160 -16.72 4.96 -3.41
CA GLY A 160 -17.35 5.09 -2.09
C GLY A 160 -17.20 3.82 -1.25
N ILE A 161 -17.34 2.64 -1.86
CA ILE A 161 -17.16 1.36 -1.18
C ILE A 161 -15.72 1.21 -0.66
N VAL A 162 -14.71 1.40 -1.51
CA VAL A 162 -13.31 1.22 -1.09
C VAL A 162 -12.87 2.31 -0.10
N ALA A 163 -13.38 3.54 -0.23
CA ALA A 163 -13.12 4.62 0.72
C ALA A 163 -13.76 4.37 2.09
N GLY A 164 -14.99 3.83 2.12
CA GLY A 164 -15.67 3.45 3.36
C GLY A 164 -14.90 2.38 4.13
N VAL A 165 -14.43 1.34 3.43
CA VAL A 165 -13.64 0.27 4.03
C VAL A 165 -12.26 0.75 4.48
N GLU A 166 -11.58 1.60 3.69
CA GLU A 166 -10.32 2.23 4.08
C GLU A 166 -10.46 3.02 5.38
N ARG A 167 -11.51 3.84 5.50
CA ARG A 167 -11.81 4.60 6.71
C ARG A 167 -12.11 3.70 7.89
N TRP A 168 -12.87 2.63 7.70
CA TRP A 168 -13.15 1.67 8.76
C TRP A 168 -11.86 0.98 9.26
N LEU A 169 -10.96 0.59 8.36
CA LEU A 169 -9.65 0.01 8.72
C LEU A 169 -8.80 1.02 9.51
N CYS A 170 -8.73 2.26 9.04
CA CYS A 170 -8.02 3.36 9.73
C CYS A 170 -8.60 3.64 11.13
N ASN A 171 -9.91 3.59 11.30
CA ASN A 171 -10.56 3.77 12.61
C ASN A 171 -10.34 2.59 13.58
N ASN A 172 -9.92 1.43 13.07
CA ASN A 172 -9.58 0.25 13.86
C ASN A 172 -8.06 0.02 13.95
N LYS A 173 -7.24 1.05 13.71
CA LYS A 173 -5.78 0.95 13.74
C LYS A 173 -5.24 0.37 15.05
N SER A 174 -4.16 -0.39 14.95
CA SER A 174 -3.43 -0.96 16.09
C SER A 174 -1.98 -1.26 15.70
N GLY A 175 -1.19 -1.84 16.61
CA GLY A 175 0.16 -2.33 16.27
C GLY A 175 0.17 -3.40 15.17
N GLU A 176 -0.93 -4.13 15.01
CA GLU A 176 -1.10 -5.21 14.03
C GLU A 176 -1.85 -4.78 12.76
N LEU A 177 -2.46 -3.58 12.76
CA LEU A 177 -3.35 -3.12 11.70
C LEU A 177 -3.15 -1.63 11.39
N VAL A 178 -2.77 -1.35 10.15
CA VAL A 178 -2.59 -0.02 9.53
C VAL A 178 -1.75 0.94 10.38
N SER A 179 -0.70 0.42 11.03
CA SER A 179 0.19 1.17 11.92
C SER A 179 0.93 2.33 11.25
N TRP A 180 1.03 2.34 9.91
CA TRP A 180 1.67 3.39 9.12
C TRP A 180 0.71 4.50 8.66
N ASN A 181 -0.61 4.34 8.85
CA ASN A 181 -1.61 5.36 8.49
C ASN A 181 -1.66 6.46 9.56
N ILE A 182 -0.83 7.50 9.41
CA ILE A 182 -0.73 8.61 10.37
C ILE A 182 -1.74 9.73 10.06
N ALA A 183 -2.17 9.89 8.81
CA ALA A 183 -2.86 11.09 8.32
C ALA A 183 -4.40 11.13 8.52
N MET A 184 -5.02 10.08 9.06
CA MET A 184 -6.49 9.99 9.19
C MET A 184 -6.98 10.02 10.64
N THR A 185 -6.14 10.42 11.60
CA THR A 185 -6.48 10.43 13.03
C THR A 185 -6.21 11.78 13.71
N ALA A 186 -6.40 12.88 12.99
CA ALA A 186 -6.51 14.22 13.57
C ALA A 186 -7.92 14.74 13.31
#